data_AF-A0A955GJI5-F1
#
_entry.id   AF-A0A955GJI5-F1
#
_cell.length_a   1.000
_cell.length_b   1.000
_cell.length_c   1.000
_cell.angle_alpha   90.00
_cell.angle_beta   90.00
_cell.angle_gamma   90.00
#
_symmetry.space_group_name_H-M   'P 1'
#
loop_
_entity.id
_entity.type
_entity.pdbx_description
1 polymer ?
#
loop_
_entity_poly.entity_id
_entity_poly.type
_entity_poly.pdbx_seq_one_letter_code
_entity_poly.pdbx_strand_id
1 'polypeptide(L)'
;MLQKLITLQVAILLIFAFLGVPTAAAATDMSCDPATDYPQFSSLFHVPEASYDIYVRLSNHEKKSVNFDLFSGNDSSDCRQLGRVKASSTSWQKIGSDLKFLDEDATFLYAKVPNENQLGTLPPQIVFINSDLGCSPEKCRTDYNDQQYTIVPQTVSYLYDNLKVSLIEQFSGVDVENVNYFVDGKLLYKSDNTSLDKWRLLPGQHTVVSRVKFTNGQALILNQSLKIDINPIQIIAPYYLKLLPILKPVGLFVALLLGYYAVLLLLRSISRKRRWKQAHFNNPESPIIPIDLKTKYKLAENRLELEQAKKYLVPAVMVALVGVGVVYVLTTWVIAVFRVDGVSMETTLHNNSHHLIFKLPDTYARITRSQYIPSRYDVVIFEKTDTSNIQGIDLSETTHVVKRVIGLPGERVVIDGGYILVYPKDSTNPIEADLQQPWSTVLSPSYGTKIDITLKDDELFVAGDNRVDSIDSRIYGPIKIDELRGKALFRQPSDRAVYQPEL
;
A
#
# COMPACT_ATOMS: atom_id res chain seq x y z
N MET A 1 5.82 3.41 -97.76
CA MET A 1 5.85 2.55 -96.56
C MET A 1 6.69 3.11 -95.42
N LEU A 2 7.77 3.87 -95.68
CA LEU A 2 8.64 4.42 -94.62
C LEU A 2 7.97 5.49 -93.71
N GLN A 3 6.95 6.20 -94.22
CA GLN A 3 6.26 7.28 -93.51
C GLN A 3 5.17 6.80 -92.54
N LYS A 4 4.72 5.54 -92.67
CA LYS A 4 3.80 4.88 -91.71
C LYS A 4 4.54 4.15 -90.58
N LEU A 5 5.84 3.88 -90.74
CA LEU A 5 6.66 3.25 -89.70
C LEU A 5 7.11 4.27 -88.64
N ILE A 6 7.44 5.50 -89.07
CA ILE A 6 7.91 6.58 -88.17
C ILE A 6 6.76 7.12 -87.31
N THR A 7 5.53 7.18 -87.85
CA THR A 7 4.34 7.59 -87.09
C THR A 7 3.91 6.55 -86.06
N LEU A 8 4.19 5.25 -86.29
CA LEU A 8 3.92 4.19 -85.33
C LEU A 8 4.96 4.16 -84.19
N GLN A 9 6.23 4.45 -84.48
CA GLN A 9 7.28 4.55 -83.45
C GLN A 9 7.12 5.79 -82.55
N VAL A 10 6.64 6.92 -83.08
CA VAL A 10 6.37 8.12 -82.28
C VAL A 10 5.09 7.96 -81.44
N ALA A 11 4.10 7.21 -81.92
CA ALA A 11 2.89 6.91 -81.14
C ALA A 11 3.16 5.92 -79.98
N ILE A 12 4.05 4.94 -80.16
CA ILE A 12 4.43 3.98 -79.10
C ILE A 12 5.29 4.63 -78.01
N LEU A 13 6.12 5.62 -78.36
CA LEU A 13 6.90 6.41 -77.38
C LEU A 13 6.04 7.42 -76.59
N LEU A 14 4.92 7.90 -77.14
CA LEU A 14 4.00 8.80 -76.43
C LEU A 14 2.99 8.08 -75.54
N ILE A 15 2.66 6.81 -75.80
CA ILE A 15 1.77 6.01 -74.96
C ILE A 15 2.47 5.49 -73.69
N PHE A 16 3.79 5.31 -73.71
CA PHE A 16 4.57 4.99 -72.51
C PHE A 16 4.78 6.18 -71.55
N ALA A 17 4.47 7.41 -71.98
CA ALA A 17 4.56 8.61 -71.14
C ALA A 17 3.26 8.92 -70.37
N PHE A 18 2.15 8.20 -70.61
CA PHE A 18 0.83 8.51 -70.05
C PHE A 18 0.19 7.40 -69.21
N LEU A 19 0.83 6.24 -69.07
CA LEU A 19 0.46 5.25 -68.06
C LEU A 19 1.30 5.50 -66.82
N GLY A 20 0.75 6.32 -65.92
CA GLY A 20 1.25 6.51 -64.57
C GLY A 20 1.28 5.19 -63.82
N VAL A 21 2.40 4.49 -63.91
CA VAL A 21 2.88 3.66 -62.81
C VAL A 21 3.16 4.64 -61.67
N PRO A 22 2.62 4.46 -60.45
CA PRO A 22 3.12 5.19 -59.32
C PRO A 22 4.58 4.80 -59.20
N THR A 23 5.47 5.67 -59.65
CA THR A 23 6.86 5.62 -59.23
C THR A 23 6.79 5.59 -57.73
N ALA A 24 7.18 4.45 -57.15
CA ALA A 24 7.59 4.37 -55.76
C ALA A 24 8.35 5.66 -55.51
N ALA A 25 7.78 6.52 -54.65
CA ALA A 25 8.50 7.66 -54.14
C ALA A 25 9.86 7.10 -53.76
N ALA A 26 10.91 7.63 -54.39
CA ALA A 26 12.26 7.26 -54.09
C ALA A 26 12.33 7.18 -52.56
N ALA A 27 12.55 5.97 -52.04
CA ALA A 27 13.00 5.81 -50.68
C ALA A 27 14.36 6.49 -50.70
N THR A 28 14.36 7.79 -50.44
CA THR A 28 15.54 8.44 -49.94
C THR A 28 15.79 7.71 -48.64
N ASP A 29 16.72 6.78 -48.64
CA ASP A 29 17.35 6.27 -47.43
C ASP A 29 17.88 7.53 -46.73
N MET A 30 17.05 8.09 -45.86
CA MET A 30 17.43 9.20 -45.02
C MET A 30 18.34 8.56 -43.99
N SER A 31 19.63 8.82 -44.13
CA SER A 31 20.57 8.52 -43.06
C SER A 31 20.08 9.23 -41.79
N CYS A 32 19.73 8.46 -40.77
CA CYS A 32 19.39 8.97 -39.45
C CYS A 32 20.68 9.31 -38.64
N ASP A 33 21.82 9.52 -39.31
CA ASP A 33 23.16 9.69 -38.71
C ASP A 33 23.20 10.77 -37.61
N PRO A 34 23.69 10.40 -36.43
CA PRO A 34 23.87 11.31 -35.31
C PRO A 34 24.93 12.43 -35.49
N ALA A 35 25.53 12.61 -36.66
CA ALA A 35 26.54 13.64 -36.85
C ALA A 35 26.12 14.78 -37.80
N THR A 36 25.09 14.64 -38.65
CA THR A 36 24.95 15.58 -39.77
C THR A 36 23.61 16.30 -40.00
N ASP A 37 22.45 15.83 -39.54
CA ASP A 37 21.20 16.64 -39.63
C ASP A 37 20.04 15.94 -38.89
N TYR A 38 19.90 16.13 -37.58
CA TYR A 38 18.97 15.31 -36.79
C TYR A 38 17.50 15.73 -36.87
N PRO A 39 16.58 14.81 -37.16
CA PRO A 39 15.33 14.76 -36.42
C PRO A 39 15.57 14.30 -34.98
N GLN A 40 15.41 15.19 -34.00
CA GLN A 40 15.29 14.78 -32.59
C GLN A 40 14.05 13.89 -32.44
N PHE A 41 14.24 12.59 -32.25
CA PHE A 41 13.14 11.67 -32.00
C PHE A 41 12.64 11.81 -30.57
N SER A 42 11.32 11.89 -30.44
CA SER A 42 10.62 12.02 -29.16
C SER A 42 10.36 10.68 -28.46
N SER A 43 10.42 9.56 -29.18
CA SER A 43 10.27 8.22 -28.64
C SER A 43 10.95 7.19 -29.55
N LEU A 44 11.53 6.17 -28.93
CA LEU A 44 12.16 5.00 -29.55
C LEU A 44 11.60 3.75 -28.86
N PHE A 45 11.23 2.73 -29.62
CA PHE A 45 10.74 1.47 -29.08
C PHE A 45 10.92 0.31 -30.06
N HIS A 46 11.02 -0.90 -29.51
CA HIS A 46 11.14 -2.15 -30.24
C HIS A 46 9.75 -2.73 -30.52
N VAL A 47 9.49 -3.19 -31.75
CA VAL A 47 8.25 -3.89 -32.11
C VAL A 47 8.60 -5.32 -32.55
N PRO A 48 8.10 -6.36 -31.85
CA PRO A 48 8.33 -7.75 -32.23
C PRO A 48 7.71 -8.14 -33.58
N GLU A 49 8.14 -9.29 -34.11
CA GLU A 49 7.67 -9.81 -35.39
C GLU A 49 6.19 -10.23 -35.29
N ALA A 50 5.29 -9.39 -35.82
CA ALA A 50 3.88 -9.69 -35.97
C ALA A 50 3.20 -8.68 -36.91
N SER A 51 1.91 -8.90 -37.16
CA SER A 51 1.03 -7.91 -37.79
C SER A 51 0.37 -7.05 -36.72
N TYR A 52 0.37 -5.73 -36.86
CA TYR A 52 -0.24 -4.82 -35.89
C TYR A 52 -1.26 -3.84 -36.48
N ASP A 53 -2.33 -3.64 -35.73
CA ASP A 53 -3.27 -2.54 -35.84
C ASP A 53 -2.83 -1.36 -34.98
N ILE A 54 -2.92 -0.15 -35.53
CA ILE A 54 -2.38 1.05 -34.88
C ILE A 54 -3.53 1.98 -34.50
N TYR A 55 -3.54 2.38 -33.23
CA TYR A 55 -4.51 3.29 -32.66
C TYR A 55 -3.81 4.50 -32.05
N VAL A 56 -4.41 5.69 -32.23
CA VAL A 56 -3.89 6.94 -31.67
C VAL A 56 -4.98 7.71 -30.95
N ARG A 57 -4.59 8.43 -29.89
CA ARG A 57 -5.43 9.43 -29.22
C ARG A 57 -4.62 10.57 -28.62
N LEU A 58 -5.29 11.67 -28.35
CA LEU A 58 -4.81 12.77 -27.53
C LEU A 58 -5.06 12.47 -26.03
N SER A 59 -4.13 12.89 -25.17
CA SER A 59 -4.32 12.83 -23.71
C SER A 59 -4.91 14.11 -23.12
N ASN A 60 -4.84 15.25 -23.83
CA ASN A 60 -5.37 16.54 -23.37
C ASN A 60 -6.49 17.03 -24.32
N HIS A 61 -7.59 17.51 -23.75
CA HIS A 61 -8.72 18.13 -24.45
C HIS A 61 -8.42 19.53 -25.02
N GLU A 62 -7.38 20.22 -24.54
CA GLU A 62 -7.06 21.59 -24.95
C GLU A 62 -6.36 21.68 -26.32
N LYS A 63 -5.72 20.59 -26.76
CA LYS A 63 -5.06 20.53 -28.07
C LYS A 63 -6.03 20.08 -29.16
N LYS A 64 -6.09 20.82 -30.27
CA LYS A 64 -6.97 20.50 -31.41
C LYS A 64 -6.45 19.32 -32.27
N SER A 65 -5.14 19.21 -32.45
CA SER A 65 -4.50 18.03 -33.07
C SER A 65 -2.99 18.04 -32.90
N VAL A 66 -2.37 16.87 -32.84
CA VAL A 66 -0.90 16.69 -32.86
C VAL A 66 -0.53 15.82 -34.05
N ASN A 67 0.43 16.27 -34.85
CA ASN A 67 1.01 15.49 -35.94
C ASN A 67 2.38 14.97 -35.52
N PHE A 68 2.68 13.72 -35.85
CA PHE A 68 4.01 13.14 -35.69
C PHE A 68 4.32 12.21 -36.85
N ASP A 69 5.60 12.12 -37.19
CA ASP A 69 6.08 11.24 -38.26
C ASP A 69 6.61 9.94 -37.63
N LEU A 70 6.22 8.79 -38.20
CA LEU A 70 6.67 7.46 -37.83
C LEU A 70 7.71 6.95 -38.82
N PHE A 71 8.78 6.38 -38.29
CA PHE A 71 9.86 5.78 -39.05
C PHE A 71 10.16 4.38 -38.49
N SER A 72 10.54 3.45 -39.36
CA SER A 72 11.01 2.10 -39.00
C SER A 72 12.45 1.93 -39.46
N GLY A 73 13.31 1.33 -38.64
CA GLY A 73 14.69 1.04 -39.00
C GLY A 73 15.30 -0.03 -38.11
N ASN A 74 16.41 -0.62 -38.57
CA ASN A 74 17.16 -1.61 -37.79
C ASN A 74 18.15 -0.92 -36.84
N ASP A 75 18.60 0.29 -37.20
CA ASP A 75 19.43 1.15 -36.36
C ASP A 75 19.13 2.65 -36.60
N SER A 76 19.81 3.52 -35.87
CA SER A 76 19.68 4.97 -36.04
C SER A 76 20.35 5.48 -37.31
N SER A 77 20.84 4.66 -38.22
CA SER A 77 21.44 5.09 -39.49
C SER A 77 20.61 4.68 -40.70
N ASP A 78 19.83 3.61 -40.61
CA ASP A 78 18.95 3.09 -41.65
C ASP A 78 17.49 3.18 -41.23
N CYS A 79 16.81 4.27 -41.61
CA CYS A 79 15.44 4.55 -41.21
C CYS A 79 14.54 4.87 -42.41
N ARG A 80 13.45 4.12 -42.53
CA ARG A 80 12.40 4.29 -43.54
C ARG A 80 11.19 5.00 -42.94
N GLN A 81 10.72 6.07 -43.57
CA GLN A 81 9.47 6.72 -43.15
C GLN A 81 8.26 5.81 -43.45
N LEU A 82 7.50 5.46 -42.40
CA LEU A 82 6.25 4.71 -42.52
C LEU A 82 5.08 5.62 -42.88
N GLY A 83 5.06 6.84 -42.34
CA GLY A 83 4.04 7.84 -42.66
C GLY A 83 3.85 8.89 -41.57
N ARG A 84 2.94 9.83 -41.83
CA ARG A 84 2.54 10.89 -40.90
C ARG A 84 1.25 10.53 -40.19
N VAL A 85 1.27 10.54 -38.87
CA VAL A 85 0.11 10.27 -38.01
C VAL A 85 -0.44 11.59 -37.45
N LYS A 86 -1.77 11.71 -37.45
CA LYS A 86 -2.48 12.84 -36.86
C LYS A 86 -3.41 12.34 -35.75
N ALA A 87 -3.13 12.77 -34.52
CA ALA A 87 -4.02 12.58 -33.38
C ALA A 87 -4.93 13.81 -33.25
N SER A 88 -6.24 13.65 -33.43
CA SER A 88 -7.20 14.77 -33.40
C SER A 88 -8.33 14.64 -32.36
N SER A 89 -8.42 13.47 -31.70
CA SER A 89 -9.47 13.18 -30.72
C SER A 89 -8.88 12.55 -29.46
N THR A 90 -9.57 12.70 -28.34
CA THR A 90 -9.30 11.97 -27.08
C THR A 90 -9.81 10.53 -27.12
N SER A 91 -10.72 10.20 -28.06
CA SER A 91 -11.14 8.83 -28.35
C SER A 91 -10.13 8.13 -29.26
N TRP A 92 -10.02 6.81 -29.14
CA TRP A 92 -9.12 6.02 -29.98
C TRP A 92 -9.54 6.05 -31.46
N GLN A 93 -8.60 6.42 -32.32
CA GLN A 93 -8.76 6.43 -33.77
C GLN A 93 -7.85 5.37 -34.39
N LYS A 94 -8.40 4.45 -35.18
CA LYS A 94 -7.61 3.49 -35.96
C LYS A 94 -6.98 4.21 -37.15
N ILE A 95 -5.66 4.12 -37.28
CA ILE A 95 -4.89 4.83 -38.32
C ILE A 95 -4.18 3.88 -39.30
N GLY A 96 -4.01 2.62 -38.92
CA GLY A 96 -3.39 1.58 -39.73
C GLY A 96 -3.88 0.19 -39.30
N SER A 97 -3.87 -0.75 -40.24
CA SER A 97 -4.19 -2.16 -39.98
C SER A 97 -3.18 -3.07 -40.67
N ASP A 98 -2.96 -4.25 -40.09
CA ASP A 98 -2.13 -5.32 -40.65
C ASP A 98 -0.71 -4.89 -41.06
N LEU A 99 -0.10 -3.96 -40.30
CA LEU A 99 1.27 -3.55 -40.56
C LEU A 99 2.21 -4.67 -40.11
N LYS A 100 2.89 -5.29 -41.07
CA LYS A 100 3.80 -6.42 -40.84
C LYS A 100 5.22 -5.95 -40.57
N PHE A 101 5.77 -6.44 -39.47
CA PHE A 101 7.20 -6.36 -39.17
C PHE A 101 7.76 -7.78 -39.30
N LEU A 102 8.81 -7.95 -40.12
CA LEU A 102 9.26 -9.26 -40.64
C LEU A 102 10.73 -9.57 -40.29
N ASP A 103 11.40 -8.79 -39.44
CA ASP A 103 12.83 -8.93 -39.19
C ASP A 103 13.10 -9.31 -37.72
N GLU A 104 13.95 -10.34 -37.50
CA GLU A 104 14.37 -10.81 -36.16
C GLU A 104 15.26 -9.77 -35.45
N ASP A 105 15.94 -8.93 -36.23
CA ASP A 105 16.74 -7.80 -35.72
C ASP A 105 15.85 -6.57 -35.53
N ALA A 106 15.31 -6.43 -34.32
CA ALA A 106 14.82 -5.21 -33.70
C ALA A 106 14.35 -4.10 -34.66
N THR A 107 13.14 -4.22 -35.24
CA THR A 107 12.54 -3.07 -35.92
C THR A 107 12.24 -1.99 -34.87
N PHE A 108 13.07 -0.95 -34.87
CA PHE A 108 12.90 0.21 -34.04
C PHE A 108 11.92 1.17 -34.71
N LEU A 109 10.87 1.53 -33.98
CA LEU A 109 9.99 2.61 -34.36
C LEU A 109 10.44 3.90 -33.70
N TYR A 110 10.62 4.92 -34.54
CA TYR A 110 10.98 6.26 -34.13
C TYR A 110 9.80 7.19 -34.38
N ALA A 111 9.47 8.01 -33.40
CA ALA A 111 8.45 9.02 -33.53
C ALA A 111 9.04 10.42 -33.30
N LYS A 112 8.76 11.35 -34.21
CA LYS A 112 9.14 12.77 -34.07
C LYS A 112 7.92 13.64 -33.83
N VAL A 113 7.77 14.16 -32.62
CA VAL A 113 6.77 15.17 -32.25
C VAL A 113 7.40 16.57 -32.36
N PRO A 114 6.89 17.47 -33.23
CA PRO A 114 7.42 18.82 -33.39
C PRO A 114 7.47 19.62 -32.08
N ASN A 115 8.51 20.44 -31.89
CA ASN A 115 8.75 21.20 -30.65
C ASN A 115 7.58 22.13 -30.25
N GLU A 116 6.85 22.67 -31.22
CA GLU A 116 5.62 23.46 -31.00
C GLU A 116 4.51 22.68 -30.25
N ASN A 117 4.55 21.34 -30.29
CA ASN A 117 3.62 20.47 -29.60
C ASN A 117 4.12 20.00 -28.22
N GLN A 118 5.25 20.51 -27.70
CA GLN A 118 5.89 20.02 -26.47
C GLN A 118 5.57 20.83 -25.19
N LEU A 119 4.79 21.92 -25.24
CA LEU A 119 4.51 22.70 -24.01
C LEU A 119 3.43 22.04 -23.13
N GLY A 120 3.83 21.67 -21.89
CA GLY A 120 3.01 21.66 -20.67
C GLY A 120 1.79 20.73 -20.59
N THR A 121 1.62 19.80 -21.53
CA THR A 121 0.39 19.01 -21.67
C THR A 121 0.69 17.52 -21.76
N LEU A 122 -0.23 16.67 -21.29
CA LEU A 122 -0.06 15.21 -21.33
C LEU A 122 0.25 14.75 -22.78
N PRO A 123 1.27 13.89 -22.99
CA PRO A 123 1.68 13.48 -24.31
C PRO A 123 0.59 12.67 -25.04
N PRO A 124 0.48 12.76 -26.37
CA PRO A 124 -0.37 11.85 -27.14
C PRO A 124 0.00 10.38 -26.88
N GLN A 125 -0.95 9.49 -27.16
CA GLN A 125 -0.77 8.05 -26.96
C GLN A 125 -0.97 7.30 -28.26
N ILE A 126 -0.09 6.35 -28.52
CA ILE A 126 -0.19 5.40 -29.61
C ILE A 126 -0.15 3.99 -29.05
N VAL A 127 -1.03 3.12 -29.55
CA VAL A 127 -1.09 1.71 -29.16
C VAL A 127 -1.00 0.86 -30.41
N PHE A 128 -0.09 -0.12 -30.35
CA PHE A 128 0.05 -1.17 -31.33
C PHE A 128 -0.63 -2.43 -30.78
N ILE A 129 -1.57 -2.99 -31.53
CA ILE A 129 -2.32 -4.18 -31.13
C ILE A 129 -2.05 -5.25 -32.17
N ASN A 130 -1.60 -6.43 -31.76
CA ASN A 130 -1.46 -7.56 -32.67
C ASN A 130 -2.78 -7.84 -33.42
N SER A 131 -2.76 -7.81 -34.75
CA SER A 131 -3.94 -7.88 -35.62
C SER A 131 -4.73 -9.18 -35.46
N ASP A 132 -4.07 -10.27 -35.07
CA ASP A 132 -4.73 -11.56 -34.84
C ASP A 132 -5.69 -11.54 -33.63
N LEU A 133 -5.51 -10.57 -32.70
CA LEU A 133 -6.41 -10.40 -31.56
C LEU A 133 -7.77 -9.79 -31.96
N GLY A 134 -7.86 -9.13 -33.12
CA GLY A 134 -9.11 -8.57 -33.65
C GLY A 134 -9.83 -7.60 -32.70
N CYS A 135 -9.12 -6.95 -31.79
CA CYS A 135 -9.69 -6.13 -30.72
C CYS A 135 -9.36 -4.63 -30.86
N SER A 136 -10.08 -3.78 -30.14
CA SER A 136 -9.77 -2.34 -30.01
C SER A 136 -9.24 -2.00 -28.61
N PRO A 137 -8.49 -0.89 -28.42
CA PRO A 137 -7.89 -0.55 -27.13
C PRO A 137 -8.87 -0.52 -25.93
N GLU A 138 -10.14 -0.17 -26.16
CA GLU A 138 -11.16 -0.09 -25.09
C GLU A 138 -11.88 -1.42 -24.83
N LYS A 139 -11.83 -2.35 -25.78
CA LYS A 139 -12.61 -3.60 -25.74
C LYS A 139 -11.72 -4.84 -25.87
N CYS A 140 -10.42 -4.70 -25.66
CA CYS A 140 -9.49 -5.82 -25.78
C CYS A 140 -9.59 -6.75 -24.58
N ARG A 141 -10.18 -7.93 -24.82
CA ARG A 141 -10.37 -8.99 -23.83
C ARG A 141 -9.86 -10.31 -24.39
N THR A 142 -9.37 -11.17 -23.52
CA THR A 142 -8.91 -12.51 -23.87
C THR A 142 -9.34 -13.51 -22.81
N ASP A 143 -9.55 -14.76 -23.22
CA ASP A 143 -9.89 -15.85 -22.31
C ASP A 143 -8.60 -16.52 -21.82
N TYR A 144 -8.45 -16.61 -20.50
CA TYR A 144 -7.30 -17.23 -19.85
C TYR A 144 -7.79 -18.02 -18.63
N ASN A 145 -7.48 -19.32 -18.54
CA ASN A 145 -7.94 -20.22 -17.47
C ASN A 145 -9.48 -20.16 -17.23
N ASP A 146 -10.28 -20.29 -18.29
CA ASP A 146 -11.76 -20.26 -18.26
C ASP A 146 -12.39 -18.96 -17.73
N GLN A 147 -11.62 -17.86 -17.68
CA GLN A 147 -12.11 -16.54 -17.30
C GLN A 147 -11.74 -15.48 -18.33
N GLN A 148 -12.62 -14.49 -18.51
CA GLN A 148 -12.40 -13.41 -19.46
C GLN A 148 -11.63 -12.26 -18.76
N TYR A 149 -10.41 -12.00 -19.21
CA TYR A 149 -9.56 -10.92 -18.71
C TYR A 149 -9.57 -9.71 -19.65
N THR A 150 -9.40 -8.52 -19.08
CA THR A 150 -9.10 -7.29 -19.83
C THR A 150 -7.60 -7.16 -20.00
N ILE A 151 -7.16 -6.88 -21.23
CA ILE A 151 -5.74 -6.76 -21.53
C ILE A 151 -5.25 -5.36 -21.16
N VAL A 152 -4.18 -5.29 -20.40
CA VAL A 152 -3.48 -4.04 -20.09
C VAL A 152 -2.31 -3.90 -21.06
N PRO A 153 -2.26 -2.82 -21.85
CA PRO A 153 -1.13 -2.55 -22.72
C PRO A 153 0.16 -2.37 -21.91
N GLN A 154 1.27 -2.87 -22.45
CA GLN A 154 2.60 -2.62 -21.91
C GLN A 154 3.14 -1.31 -22.47
N THR A 155 3.66 -0.43 -21.61
CA THR A 155 4.37 0.77 -22.07
C THR A 155 5.77 0.41 -22.53
N VAL A 156 6.12 0.77 -23.77
CA VAL A 156 7.41 0.40 -24.42
C VAL A 156 8.27 1.60 -24.83
N SER A 157 7.83 2.83 -24.56
CA SER A 157 8.60 4.03 -24.88
C SER A 157 9.83 4.17 -23.98
N TYR A 158 11.02 4.29 -24.56
CA TYR A 158 12.30 4.39 -23.83
C TYR A 158 12.83 5.82 -23.62
N LEU A 159 12.31 6.81 -24.35
CA LEU A 159 12.85 8.18 -24.39
C LEU A 159 11.74 9.23 -24.23
N TYR A 160 12.05 10.30 -23.48
CA TYR A 160 11.34 11.59 -23.28
C TYR A 160 9.80 11.56 -23.09
N ASP A 161 9.26 12.45 -22.25
CA ASP A 161 7.82 12.53 -21.90
C ASP A 161 6.89 13.02 -23.04
N ASN A 162 7.28 12.90 -24.31
CA ASN A 162 6.66 13.58 -25.45
C ASN A 162 5.68 12.71 -26.26
N LEU A 163 5.80 11.37 -26.22
CA LEU A 163 4.85 10.42 -26.81
C LEU A 163 4.80 9.15 -25.97
N LYS A 164 3.61 8.71 -25.57
CA LYS A 164 3.42 7.43 -24.87
C LYS A 164 3.07 6.34 -25.86
N VAL A 165 3.93 5.32 -25.91
CA VAL A 165 3.76 4.16 -26.78
C VAL A 165 3.43 2.95 -25.94
N SER A 166 2.38 2.23 -26.31
CA SER A 166 2.06 0.94 -25.69
C SER A 166 1.82 -0.16 -26.71
N LEU A 167 2.04 -1.39 -26.27
CA LEU A 167 1.97 -2.60 -27.09
C LEU A 167 1.00 -3.61 -26.45
N ILE A 168 0.23 -4.29 -27.29
CA ILE A 168 -0.61 -5.44 -26.95
C ILE A 168 -0.20 -6.61 -27.83
N GLU A 169 0.36 -7.65 -27.22
CA GLU A 169 0.83 -8.86 -27.90
C GLU A 169 -0.04 -10.08 -27.61
N GLN A 170 0.26 -11.18 -28.32
CA GLN A 170 -0.31 -12.48 -28.03
C GLN A 170 0.29 -13.09 -26.76
N PHE A 171 -0.51 -13.87 -26.03
CA PHE A 171 -0.15 -14.47 -24.75
C PHE A 171 0.31 -15.94 -24.86
N SER A 172 0.35 -16.50 -26.06
CA SER A 172 0.70 -17.91 -26.28
C SER A 172 2.16 -18.15 -25.92
N GLY A 173 2.41 -19.02 -24.93
CA GLY A 173 3.77 -19.41 -24.52
C GLY A 173 4.49 -18.46 -23.56
N VAL A 174 3.80 -17.48 -22.97
CA VAL A 174 4.38 -16.55 -21.99
C VAL A 174 4.08 -17.00 -20.56
N ASP A 175 5.12 -17.14 -19.74
CA ASP A 175 4.99 -17.54 -18.34
C ASP A 175 4.42 -16.41 -17.45
N VAL A 176 3.69 -16.81 -16.41
CA VAL A 176 3.20 -15.89 -15.37
C VAL A 176 4.36 -15.51 -14.44
N GLU A 177 4.66 -14.22 -14.35
CA GLU A 177 5.67 -13.69 -13.42
C GLU A 177 5.12 -13.56 -12.00
N ASN A 178 3.92 -12.97 -11.87
CA ASN A 178 3.21 -12.90 -10.59
C ASN A 178 1.73 -12.52 -10.78
N VAL A 179 0.90 -12.86 -9.79
CA VAL A 179 -0.50 -12.47 -9.69
C VAL A 179 -0.69 -11.61 -8.44
N ASN A 180 -1.12 -10.37 -8.64
CA ASN A 180 -1.44 -9.43 -7.58
C ASN A 180 -2.95 -9.34 -7.39
N TYR A 181 -3.44 -9.66 -6.20
CA TYR A 181 -4.86 -9.54 -5.86
C TYR A 181 -5.12 -8.26 -5.09
N PHE A 182 -5.96 -7.40 -5.66
CA PHE A 182 -6.45 -6.20 -4.99
C PHE A 182 -7.90 -6.40 -4.56
N VAL A 183 -8.23 -5.93 -3.38
CA VAL A 183 -9.57 -5.98 -2.78
C VAL A 183 -9.93 -4.56 -2.38
N ASP A 184 -11.04 -4.05 -2.91
CA ASP A 184 -11.51 -2.68 -2.68
C ASP A 184 -10.41 -1.63 -2.89
N GLY A 185 -9.63 -1.83 -3.96
CA GLY A 185 -8.52 -0.95 -4.36
C GLY A 185 -7.20 -1.15 -3.59
N LYS A 186 -7.13 -2.05 -2.60
CA LYS A 186 -5.90 -2.31 -1.82
C LYS A 186 -5.29 -3.66 -2.15
N LEU A 187 -3.97 -3.74 -2.26
CA LEU A 187 -3.26 -5.02 -2.46
C LEU A 187 -3.47 -5.91 -1.23
N LEU A 188 -4.11 -7.08 -1.42
CA LEU A 188 -4.32 -8.06 -0.37
C LEU A 188 -3.12 -9.01 -0.25
N TYR A 189 -2.71 -9.62 -1.36
CA TYR A 189 -1.58 -10.54 -1.42
C TYR A 189 -1.06 -10.76 -2.85
N LYS A 190 0.14 -11.32 -2.94
CA LYS A 190 0.77 -11.78 -4.18
C LYS A 190 0.81 -13.31 -4.21
N SER A 191 0.70 -13.88 -5.39
CA SER A 191 0.64 -15.33 -5.63
C SER A 191 1.16 -15.65 -7.01
N ASP A 192 1.65 -16.87 -7.22
CA ASP A 192 2.00 -17.37 -8.55
C ASP A 192 0.81 -18.07 -9.23
N ASN A 193 -0.22 -18.39 -8.44
CA ASN A 193 -1.46 -19.00 -8.90
C ASN A 193 -2.50 -17.93 -9.26
N THR A 194 -3.27 -18.18 -10.34
CA THR A 194 -4.36 -17.32 -10.83
C THR A 194 -5.67 -17.51 -10.08
N SER A 195 -5.81 -18.56 -9.26
CA SER A 195 -6.99 -18.76 -8.40
C SER A 195 -6.97 -17.91 -7.13
N LEU A 196 -8.07 -17.21 -6.86
CA LEU A 196 -8.23 -16.39 -5.66
C LEU A 196 -8.46 -17.23 -4.38
N ASP A 197 -7.65 -16.98 -3.36
CA ASP A 197 -7.79 -17.50 -2.00
C ASP A 197 -8.92 -16.78 -1.26
N LYS A 198 -10.15 -17.26 -1.43
CA LYS A 198 -11.35 -16.65 -0.81
C LYS A 198 -11.28 -16.56 0.72
N TRP A 199 -10.51 -17.43 1.38
CA TRP A 199 -10.35 -17.43 2.85
C TRP A 199 -9.63 -16.20 3.40
N ARG A 200 -8.94 -15.43 2.55
CA ARG A 200 -8.25 -14.19 2.93
C ARG A 200 -9.16 -12.97 2.92
N LEU A 201 -10.35 -13.09 2.35
CA LEU A 201 -11.32 -12.01 2.26
C LEU A 201 -12.15 -11.94 3.55
N LEU A 202 -12.45 -10.73 3.99
CA LEU A 202 -13.41 -10.53 5.06
C LEU A 202 -14.83 -10.82 4.57
N PRO A 203 -15.78 -11.09 5.48
CA PRO A 203 -17.19 -11.15 5.11
C PRO A 203 -17.69 -9.79 4.62
N GLY A 204 -18.41 -9.79 3.50
CA GLY A 204 -18.87 -8.55 2.87
C GLY A 204 -18.94 -8.66 1.35
N GLN A 205 -19.40 -7.58 0.71
CA GLN A 205 -19.21 -7.41 -0.73
C GLN A 205 -17.88 -6.75 -0.99
N HIS A 206 -17.09 -7.37 -1.86
CA HIS A 206 -15.76 -6.95 -2.19
C HIS A 206 -15.60 -6.86 -3.70
N THR A 207 -15.01 -5.77 -4.15
CA THR A 207 -14.51 -5.62 -5.51
C THR A 207 -13.10 -6.20 -5.56
N VAL A 208 -12.95 -7.34 -6.23
CA VAL A 208 -11.66 -8.01 -6.36
C VAL A 208 -11.11 -7.79 -7.76
N VAL A 209 -9.89 -7.30 -7.82
CA VAL A 209 -9.15 -7.06 -9.06
C VAL A 209 -7.92 -7.97 -9.04
N SER A 210 -7.89 -8.95 -9.93
CA SER A 210 -6.75 -9.84 -10.11
C SER A 210 -5.90 -9.31 -11.26
N ARG A 211 -4.65 -8.92 -10.98
CA ARG A 211 -3.68 -8.48 -11.99
C ARG A 211 -2.63 -9.56 -12.18
N VAL A 212 -2.69 -10.26 -13.30
CA VAL A 212 -1.69 -11.25 -13.73
C VAL A 212 -0.64 -10.53 -14.55
N LYS A 213 0.61 -10.56 -14.11
CA LYS A 213 1.77 -9.99 -14.82
C LYS A 213 2.54 -11.13 -15.50
N PHE A 214 2.87 -10.94 -16.77
CA PHE A 214 3.61 -11.89 -17.59
C PHE A 214 5.09 -11.48 -17.70
N THR A 215 5.95 -12.43 -18.02
CA THR A 215 7.41 -12.21 -18.16
C THR A 215 7.79 -11.19 -19.24
N ASN A 216 6.97 -11.04 -20.29
CA ASN A 216 7.17 -10.02 -21.31
C ASN A 216 6.87 -8.58 -20.82
N GLY A 217 6.23 -8.42 -19.66
CA GLY A 217 5.85 -7.14 -19.07
C GLY A 217 4.39 -6.75 -19.26
N GLN A 218 3.64 -7.49 -20.07
CA GLN A 218 2.20 -7.31 -20.28
C GLN A 218 1.40 -7.80 -19.06
N ALA A 219 0.20 -7.26 -18.86
CA ALA A 219 -0.64 -7.67 -17.74
C ALA A 219 -2.09 -7.91 -18.16
N LEU A 220 -2.74 -8.86 -17.48
CA LEU A 220 -4.17 -9.14 -17.58
C LEU A 220 -4.86 -8.72 -16.30
N ILE A 221 -6.02 -8.06 -16.42
CA ILE A 221 -6.85 -7.64 -15.29
C ILE A 221 -8.21 -8.34 -15.35
N LEU A 222 -8.57 -9.03 -14.27
CA LEU A 222 -9.91 -9.54 -14.04
C LEU A 222 -10.58 -8.74 -12.93
N ASN A 223 -11.69 -8.09 -13.26
CA ASN A 223 -12.54 -7.40 -12.29
C ASN A 223 -13.74 -8.29 -11.94
N GLN A 224 -13.89 -8.63 -10.66
CA GLN A 224 -14.98 -9.46 -10.18
C GLN A 224 -15.58 -8.86 -8.90
N SER A 225 -16.90 -8.96 -8.75
CA SER A 225 -17.59 -8.62 -7.51
C SER A 225 -17.90 -9.91 -6.75
N LEU A 226 -17.36 -10.05 -5.55
CA LEU A 226 -17.52 -11.24 -4.72
C LEU A 226 -18.26 -10.88 -3.44
N LYS A 227 -19.26 -11.69 -3.10
CA LYS A 227 -19.92 -11.64 -1.79
C LYS A 227 -19.39 -12.80 -0.96
N ILE A 228 -18.74 -12.49 0.16
CA ILE A 228 -18.26 -13.47 1.13
C ILE A 228 -19.23 -13.49 2.31
N ASP A 229 -19.88 -14.63 2.52
CA ASP A 229 -20.82 -14.80 3.61
C ASP A 229 -20.09 -14.88 4.96
N ILE A 230 -20.79 -14.44 6.02
CA ILE A 230 -20.24 -14.39 7.38
C ILE A 230 -20.07 -15.80 7.91
N ASN A 231 -18.83 -16.30 7.94
CA ASN A 231 -18.47 -17.44 8.76
C ASN A 231 -17.79 -16.93 10.05
N PRO A 232 -18.42 -17.07 11.24
CA PRO A 232 -17.87 -16.57 12.49
C PRO A 232 -16.49 -17.15 12.85
N ILE A 233 -16.15 -18.33 12.32
CA ILE A 233 -14.86 -18.98 12.55
C ILE A 233 -13.72 -18.28 11.79
N GLN A 234 -13.97 -17.73 10.60
CA GLN A 234 -12.95 -17.09 9.76
C GLN A 234 -12.54 -15.70 10.29
N ILE A 235 -13.42 -15.03 11.02
CA ILE A 235 -13.12 -13.76 11.70
C ILE A 235 -12.14 -13.99 12.86
N ILE A 236 -12.28 -15.10 13.57
CA ILE A 236 -11.55 -15.38 14.81
C ILE A 236 -10.21 -16.07 14.51
N ALA A 237 -10.15 -16.92 13.49
CA ALA A 237 -8.99 -17.76 13.17
C ALA A 237 -7.63 -17.03 13.08
N PRO A 238 -7.47 -15.91 12.35
CA PRO A 238 -6.17 -15.24 12.23
C PRO A 238 -5.73 -14.54 13.53
N TYR A 239 -6.68 -14.15 14.39
CA TYR A 239 -6.40 -13.52 15.68
C TYR A 239 -6.16 -14.55 16.79
N TYR A 240 -6.86 -15.69 16.75
CA TYR A 240 -6.76 -16.76 17.74
C TYR A 240 -5.37 -17.41 17.78
N LEU A 241 -4.75 -17.65 16.63
CA LEU A 241 -3.40 -18.21 16.53
C LEU A 241 -2.34 -17.27 17.13
N LYS A 242 -2.52 -15.94 17.02
CA LYS A 242 -1.66 -14.94 17.66
C LYS A 242 -1.94 -14.78 19.16
N LEU A 243 -3.16 -15.07 19.63
CA LEU A 243 -3.54 -15.01 21.05
C LEU A 243 -3.14 -16.24 21.87
N LEU A 244 -2.92 -17.40 21.23
CA LEU A 244 -2.60 -18.67 21.89
C LEU A 244 -1.41 -18.62 22.88
N PRO A 245 -0.29 -17.91 22.61
CA PRO A 245 0.81 -17.78 23.57
C PRO A 245 0.43 -16.97 24.82
N ILE A 246 -0.60 -16.12 24.73
CA ILE A 246 -1.06 -15.20 25.79
C ILE A 246 -2.19 -15.83 26.61
N LEU A 247 -3.08 -16.59 25.96
CA LEU A 247 -4.17 -17.30 26.65
C LEU A 247 -3.66 -18.38 27.60
N LYS A 248 -2.49 -18.96 27.35
CA LYS A 248 -1.87 -19.97 28.22
C LYS A 248 -1.47 -19.42 29.60
N PRO A 249 -0.65 -18.36 29.72
CA PRO A 249 -0.31 -17.80 31.04
C PRO A 249 -1.51 -17.18 31.74
N VAL A 250 -2.44 -16.54 31.02
CA VAL A 250 -3.68 -16.00 31.60
C VAL A 250 -4.58 -17.13 32.13
N GLY A 251 -4.75 -18.20 31.36
CA GLY A 251 -5.50 -19.39 31.78
C GLY A 251 -4.86 -20.09 32.98
N LEU A 252 -3.52 -20.18 33.01
CA LEU A 252 -2.77 -20.71 34.15
C LEU A 252 -2.97 -19.85 35.40
N PHE A 253 -2.90 -18.52 35.26
CA PHE A 253 -3.12 -17.58 36.36
C PHE A 253 -4.54 -17.68 36.92
N VAL A 254 -5.56 -17.75 36.06
CA VAL A 254 -6.95 -17.96 36.46
C VAL A 254 -7.13 -19.33 37.14
N ALA A 255 -6.51 -20.38 36.61
CA ALA A 255 -6.56 -21.71 37.23
C ALA A 255 -5.89 -21.75 38.61
N LEU A 256 -4.77 -21.05 38.81
CA LEU A 256 -4.11 -20.91 40.11
C LEU A 256 -4.96 -20.12 41.10
N LEU A 257 -5.62 -19.04 40.65
CA LEU A 257 -6.55 -18.27 41.47
C LEU A 257 -7.76 -19.11 41.91
N LEU A 258 -8.36 -19.86 40.99
CA LEU A 258 -9.49 -20.75 41.27
C LEU A 258 -9.06 -21.90 42.21
N GLY A 259 -7.86 -22.47 41.99
CA GLY A 259 -7.29 -23.49 42.86
C GLY A 259 -7.05 -22.98 44.28
N TYR A 260 -6.48 -21.78 44.43
CA TYR A 260 -6.29 -21.14 45.73
C TYR A 260 -7.63 -20.88 46.44
N TYR A 261 -8.65 -20.43 45.70
CA TYR A 261 -9.99 -20.24 46.25
C TYR A 261 -10.63 -21.56 46.70
N ALA A 262 -10.48 -22.64 45.93
CA ALA A 262 -10.96 -23.96 46.31
C ALA A 262 -10.30 -24.48 47.59
N VAL A 263 -8.98 -24.25 47.76
CA VAL A 263 -8.24 -24.60 48.99
C VAL A 263 -8.79 -23.83 50.19
N LEU A 264 -9.09 -22.53 50.05
CA LEU A 264 -9.69 -21.73 51.13
C LEU A 264 -11.08 -22.25 51.52
N LEU A 265 -11.90 -22.67 50.56
CA LEU A 265 -13.20 -23.30 50.84
C LEU A 265 -13.05 -24.62 51.58
N LEU A 266 -12.07 -25.44 51.21
CA LEU A 266 -11.73 -26.70 51.90
C LEU A 266 -11.28 -26.44 53.34
N LEU A 267 -10.39 -25.48 53.57
CA LEU A 267 -9.94 -25.11 54.92
C LEU A 267 -11.10 -24.57 55.78
N ARG A 268 -12.03 -23.81 55.20
CA ARG A 268 -13.27 -23.39 55.85
C ARG A 268 -14.18 -24.57 56.20
N SER A 269 -14.28 -25.57 55.33
CA SER A 269 -15.04 -26.80 55.60
C SER A 269 -14.42 -27.61 56.76
N ILE A 270 -13.10 -27.80 56.73
CA ILE A 270 -12.36 -28.55 57.77
C ILE A 270 -12.46 -27.85 59.12
N SER A 271 -12.28 -26.52 59.16
CA SER A 271 -12.42 -25.74 60.39
C SER A 271 -13.84 -25.80 60.96
N ARG A 272 -14.89 -25.74 60.13
CA ARG A 272 -16.28 -25.98 60.59
C ARG A 272 -16.43 -27.36 61.22
N LYS A 273 -15.89 -28.41 60.59
CA LYS A 273 -15.95 -29.78 61.11
C LYS A 273 -15.19 -29.92 62.43
N ARG A 274 -14.04 -29.25 62.58
CA ARG A 274 -13.29 -29.20 63.85
C ARG A 274 -14.07 -28.48 64.95
N ARG A 275 -14.67 -27.31 64.67
CA ARG A 275 -15.54 -26.59 65.61
C ARG A 275 -16.75 -27.43 66.02
N TRP A 276 -17.38 -28.13 65.06
CA TRP A 276 -18.47 -29.06 65.34
C TRP A 276 -18.03 -30.20 66.28
N LYS A 277 -16.87 -30.82 66.02
CA LYS A 277 -16.30 -31.85 66.92
C LYS A 277 -16.00 -31.31 68.32
N GLN A 278 -15.40 -30.12 68.43
CA GLN A 278 -15.13 -29.49 69.73
C GLN A 278 -16.42 -29.19 70.50
N ALA A 279 -17.50 -28.80 69.81
CA ALA A 279 -18.80 -28.55 70.43
C ALA A 279 -19.57 -29.82 70.83
N HIS A 280 -19.27 -30.98 70.21
CA HIS A 280 -20.00 -32.24 70.45
C HIS A 280 -19.19 -33.30 71.22
N PHE A 281 -17.86 -33.18 71.32
CA PHE A 281 -16.97 -34.18 71.93
C PHE A 281 -16.08 -33.66 73.08
N ASN A 282 -16.07 -32.36 73.40
CA ASN A 282 -15.38 -31.89 74.61
C ASN A 282 -16.31 -32.00 75.83
N ASN A 283 -15.87 -32.80 76.80
CA ASN A 283 -16.51 -33.05 78.09
C ASN A 283 -16.54 -31.75 78.95
N PRO A 284 -17.65 -31.41 79.64
CA PRO A 284 -17.75 -30.16 80.39
C PRO A 284 -17.20 -30.34 81.81
N GLU A 285 -15.89 -30.24 81.98
CA GLU A 285 -15.29 -29.95 83.29
C GLU A 285 -14.28 -28.82 83.15
N SER A 286 -14.77 -27.59 83.34
CA SER A 286 -13.92 -26.41 83.55
C SER A 286 -14.62 -25.47 84.53
N PRO A 287 -13.91 -24.91 85.53
CA PRO A 287 -14.54 -24.18 86.62
C PRO A 287 -15.19 -22.88 86.13
N ILE A 288 -16.40 -22.63 86.61
CA ILE A 288 -17.27 -21.52 86.20
C ILE A 288 -16.79 -20.24 86.88
N ILE A 289 -16.13 -19.37 86.12
CA ILE A 289 -16.03 -17.94 86.44
C ILE A 289 -17.36 -17.30 85.97
N PRO A 290 -18.13 -16.60 86.82
CA PRO A 290 -19.41 -16.02 86.43
C PRO A 290 -19.15 -14.78 85.58
N ILE A 291 -19.01 -14.99 84.28
CA ILE A 291 -19.07 -13.92 83.29
C ILE A 291 -20.55 -13.63 83.05
N ASP A 292 -20.97 -12.37 83.19
CA ASP A 292 -22.34 -11.91 82.94
C ASP A 292 -22.90 -12.47 81.61
N LEU A 293 -24.02 -13.17 81.71
CA LEU A 293 -24.70 -13.84 80.58
C LEU A 293 -25.03 -12.85 79.47
N LYS A 294 -25.44 -11.63 79.81
CA LYS A 294 -25.75 -10.58 78.82
C LYS A 294 -24.52 -10.21 78.00
N THR A 295 -23.37 -10.16 78.65
CA THR A 295 -22.06 -9.95 78.01
C THR A 295 -21.68 -11.11 77.09
N LYS A 296 -21.94 -12.38 77.49
CA LYS A 296 -21.70 -13.56 76.66
C LYS A 296 -22.55 -13.59 75.37
N TYR A 297 -23.84 -13.31 75.47
CA TYR A 297 -24.74 -13.28 74.30
C TYR A 297 -24.35 -12.16 73.32
N LYS A 298 -24.09 -10.96 73.83
CA LYS A 298 -23.65 -9.82 73.01
C LYS A 298 -22.32 -10.09 72.31
N LEU A 299 -21.39 -10.79 72.97
CA LEU A 299 -20.12 -11.20 72.36
C LEU A 299 -20.30 -12.25 71.27
N ALA A 300 -21.26 -13.18 71.43
CA ALA A 300 -21.57 -14.21 70.44
C ALA A 300 -22.26 -13.62 69.20
N GLU A 301 -23.20 -12.69 69.40
CA GLU A 301 -23.89 -11.94 68.35
C GLU A 301 -22.89 -11.12 67.52
N ASN A 302 -22.03 -10.32 68.17
CA ASN A 302 -20.97 -9.57 67.51
C ASN A 302 -20.00 -10.47 66.72
N ARG A 303 -19.71 -11.69 67.22
CA ARG A 303 -18.88 -12.66 66.49
C ARG A 303 -19.59 -13.20 65.26
N LEU A 304 -20.90 -13.44 65.34
CA LEU A 304 -21.69 -13.95 64.23
C LEU A 304 -21.80 -12.90 63.12
N GLU A 305 -22.09 -11.65 63.49
CA GLU A 305 -22.10 -10.51 62.57
C GLU A 305 -20.73 -10.28 61.95
N LEU A 306 -19.65 -10.37 62.73
CA LEU A 306 -18.28 -10.26 62.21
C LEU A 306 -17.94 -11.39 61.22
N GLU A 307 -18.35 -12.62 61.49
CA GLU A 307 -18.12 -13.76 60.58
C GLU A 307 -18.97 -13.65 59.30
N GLN A 308 -20.20 -13.16 59.41
CA GLN A 308 -21.05 -12.86 58.25
C GLN A 308 -20.48 -11.70 57.43
N ALA A 309 -20.04 -10.61 58.06
CA ALA A 309 -19.39 -9.49 57.41
C ALA A 309 -18.11 -9.95 56.70
N LYS A 310 -17.23 -10.71 57.37
CA LYS A 310 -16.02 -11.30 56.76
C LYS A 310 -16.32 -12.20 55.56
N LYS A 311 -17.44 -12.93 55.57
CA LYS A 311 -17.85 -13.80 54.46
C LYS A 311 -18.06 -13.02 53.16
N TYR A 312 -18.59 -11.80 53.24
CA TYR A 312 -18.86 -10.96 52.06
C TYR A 312 -17.76 -9.93 51.79
N LEU A 313 -17.17 -9.36 52.85
CA LEU A 313 -16.13 -8.34 52.76
C LEU A 313 -14.85 -8.88 52.12
N VAL A 314 -14.40 -10.08 52.50
CA VAL A 314 -13.13 -10.64 51.99
C VAL A 314 -13.19 -10.88 50.47
N PRO A 315 -14.22 -11.54 49.90
CA PRO A 315 -14.36 -11.66 48.44
C PRO A 315 -14.48 -10.31 47.74
N ALA A 316 -15.25 -9.37 48.31
CA ALA A 316 -15.43 -8.04 47.71
C ALA A 316 -14.11 -7.27 47.60
N VAL A 317 -13.32 -7.25 48.69
CA VAL A 317 -11.97 -6.64 48.71
C VAL A 317 -11.04 -7.34 47.72
N MET A 318 -11.07 -8.67 47.63
CA MET A 318 -10.25 -9.41 46.67
C MET A 318 -10.61 -9.09 45.21
N VAL A 319 -11.90 -9.02 44.87
CA VAL A 319 -12.35 -8.64 43.53
C VAL A 319 -11.90 -7.21 43.20
N ALA A 320 -12.01 -6.29 44.16
CA ALA A 320 -11.53 -4.91 43.98
C ALA A 320 -10.01 -4.87 43.74
N LEU A 321 -9.21 -5.60 44.52
CA LEU A 321 -7.76 -5.68 44.35
C LEU A 321 -7.36 -6.29 43.00
N VAL A 322 -8.05 -7.34 42.57
CA VAL A 322 -7.82 -7.93 41.23
C VAL A 322 -8.20 -6.94 40.14
N GLY A 323 -9.32 -6.24 40.27
CA GLY A 323 -9.73 -5.20 39.32
C GLY A 323 -8.70 -4.07 39.19
N VAL A 324 -8.22 -3.55 40.32
CA VAL A 324 -7.15 -2.54 40.37
C VAL A 324 -5.86 -3.09 39.72
N GLY A 325 -5.49 -4.33 40.03
CA GLY A 325 -4.32 -4.99 39.43
C GLY A 325 -4.44 -5.12 37.91
N VAL A 326 -5.61 -5.54 37.40
CA VAL A 326 -5.87 -5.65 35.95
C VAL A 326 -5.79 -4.28 35.28
N VAL A 327 -6.42 -3.25 35.84
CA VAL A 327 -6.36 -1.88 35.28
C VAL A 327 -4.91 -1.40 35.25
N TYR A 328 -4.15 -1.59 36.33
CA TYR A 328 -2.74 -1.23 36.42
C TYR A 328 -1.89 -1.95 35.35
N VAL A 329 -2.09 -3.25 35.16
CA VAL A 329 -1.41 -4.05 34.13
C VAL A 329 -1.73 -3.52 32.73
N LEU A 330 -3.02 -3.27 32.45
CA LEU A 330 -3.48 -2.81 31.13
C LEU A 330 -2.92 -1.43 30.79
N THR A 331 -2.98 -0.47 31.72
CA THR A 331 -2.53 0.91 31.48
C THR A 331 -1.02 1.03 31.41
N THR A 332 -0.28 0.16 32.11
CA THR A 332 1.17 0.16 32.09
C THR A 332 1.73 -0.46 30.81
N TRP A 333 1.17 -1.60 30.35
CA TRP A 333 1.80 -2.43 29.33
C TRP A 333 1.05 -2.58 28.01
N VAL A 334 -0.26 -2.31 27.98
CA VAL A 334 -1.11 -2.67 26.83
C VAL A 334 -1.65 -1.45 26.11
N ILE A 335 -2.31 -0.54 26.84
CA ILE A 335 -3.02 0.60 26.27
C ILE A 335 -2.74 1.85 27.10
N ALA A 336 -2.62 3.01 26.45
CA ALA A 336 -2.66 4.30 27.13
C ALA A 336 -3.58 5.28 26.38
N VAL A 337 -4.07 6.31 27.07
CA VAL A 337 -4.77 7.45 26.47
C VAL A 337 -3.79 8.61 26.42
N PHE A 338 -3.75 9.33 25.29
CA PHE A 338 -2.96 10.55 25.16
C PHE A 338 -3.79 11.69 24.58
N ARG A 339 -3.41 12.92 24.93
CA ARG A 339 -3.92 14.15 24.33
C ARG A 339 -2.90 14.65 23.31
N VAL A 340 -3.36 15.00 22.11
CA VAL A 340 -2.52 15.58 21.06
C VAL A 340 -2.42 17.08 21.30
N ASP A 341 -1.21 17.57 21.51
CA ASP A 341 -0.91 19.00 21.64
C ASP A 341 -0.11 19.46 20.41
N GLY A 342 -0.72 20.28 19.55
CA GLY A 342 -0.12 20.83 18.32
C GLY A 342 -0.82 20.42 17.02
N VAL A 343 -0.37 21.00 15.90
CA VAL A 343 -1.01 20.89 14.56
C VAL A 343 -0.26 19.99 13.57
N SER A 344 0.91 19.46 13.96
CA SER A 344 1.80 18.72 13.06
C SER A 344 1.21 17.46 12.40
N MET A 345 0.12 16.92 12.96
CA MET A 345 -0.55 15.73 12.47
C MET A 345 -1.92 16.04 11.84
N GLU A 346 -2.26 17.31 11.61
CA GLU A 346 -3.48 17.64 10.87
C GLU A 346 -3.39 17.18 9.40
N THR A 347 -4.47 16.70 8.78
CA THR A 347 -5.85 16.57 9.30
C THR A 347 -6.14 15.24 10.02
N THR A 348 -5.13 14.38 10.21
CA THR A 348 -5.31 13.06 10.82
C THR A 348 -5.59 13.12 12.32
N LEU A 349 -4.80 13.90 13.06
CA LEU A 349 -4.96 14.11 14.50
C LEU A 349 -5.07 15.61 14.78
N HIS A 350 -6.21 16.02 15.31
CA HIS A 350 -6.49 17.42 15.63
C HIS A 350 -5.93 17.81 17.01
N ASN A 351 -5.60 19.09 17.16
CA ASN A 351 -5.20 19.64 18.44
C ASN A 351 -6.28 19.40 19.53
N ASN A 352 -5.87 19.10 20.77
CA ASN A 352 -6.71 18.73 21.92
C ASN A 352 -7.54 17.45 21.78
N SER A 353 -7.33 16.65 20.73
CA SER A 353 -8.01 15.37 20.58
C SER A 353 -7.36 14.27 21.44
N HIS A 354 -8.19 13.35 21.94
CA HIS A 354 -7.75 12.23 22.76
C HIS A 354 -7.76 10.95 21.93
N HIS A 355 -6.67 10.18 21.99
CA HIS A 355 -6.50 8.96 21.22
C HIS A 355 -5.95 7.83 22.09
N LEU A 356 -6.15 6.60 21.64
CA LEU A 356 -5.62 5.41 22.29
C LEU A 356 -4.26 5.05 21.68
N ILE A 357 -3.32 4.62 22.52
CA ILE A 357 -2.03 4.07 22.12
C ILE A 357 -2.07 2.58 22.39
N PHE A 358 -1.67 1.79 21.39
CA PHE A 358 -1.41 0.37 21.55
C PHE A 358 0.09 0.15 21.81
N LYS A 359 0.41 -0.28 23.04
CA LYS A 359 1.77 -0.52 23.52
C LYS A 359 2.16 -2.00 23.47
N LEU A 360 1.19 -2.91 23.36
CA LEU A 360 1.44 -4.35 23.52
C LEU A 360 2.54 -4.91 22.59
N PRO A 361 2.61 -4.55 21.28
CA PRO A 361 3.66 -5.08 20.40
C PRO A 361 5.06 -4.68 20.84
N ASP A 362 5.20 -3.42 21.25
CA ASP A 362 6.44 -2.82 21.74
C ASP A 362 6.83 -3.37 23.13
N THR A 363 5.87 -3.51 24.04
CA THR A 363 6.09 -4.18 25.33
C THR A 363 6.53 -5.64 25.16
N TYR A 364 5.89 -6.37 24.26
CA TYR A 364 6.25 -7.76 23.95
C TYR A 364 7.66 -7.87 23.39
N ALA A 365 8.03 -6.97 22.48
CA ALA A 365 9.36 -6.90 21.91
C ALA A 365 10.43 -6.66 22.99
N ARG A 366 10.20 -5.69 23.90
CA ARG A 366 11.07 -5.45 25.05
C ARG A 366 11.23 -6.66 25.97
N ILE A 367 10.13 -7.35 26.29
CA ILE A 367 10.16 -8.55 27.15
C ILE A 367 10.93 -9.70 26.48
N THR A 368 10.74 -9.89 25.17
CA THR A 368 11.37 -10.97 24.40
C THR A 368 12.77 -10.63 23.88
N ARG A 369 13.24 -9.40 24.13
CA ARG A 369 14.47 -8.86 23.53
C ARG A 369 14.49 -8.96 22.00
N SER A 370 13.32 -8.85 21.38
CA SER A 370 13.18 -8.70 19.93
C SER A 370 12.97 -7.22 19.57
N GLN A 371 13.14 -6.89 18.30
CA GLN A 371 12.98 -5.52 17.80
C GLN A 371 11.55 -5.34 17.26
N TYR A 372 10.82 -4.36 17.78
CA TYR A 372 9.52 -3.98 17.23
C TYR A 372 9.72 -2.95 16.12
N ILE A 373 9.48 -3.36 14.87
CA ILE A 373 9.51 -2.44 13.73
C ILE A 373 8.06 -2.13 13.34
N PRO A 374 7.60 -0.87 13.45
CA PRO A 374 6.27 -0.48 13.00
C PRO A 374 6.16 -0.60 11.47
N SER A 375 4.94 -0.76 10.96
CA SER A 375 4.73 -0.76 9.51
C SER A 375 4.86 0.64 8.94
N ARG A 376 5.25 0.77 7.66
CA ARG A 376 5.19 2.05 6.96
C ARG A 376 3.78 2.64 7.09
N TYR A 377 3.72 3.95 7.31
CA TYR A 377 2.52 4.75 7.53
C TYR A 377 1.81 4.54 8.87
N ASP A 378 2.35 3.72 9.76
CA ASP A 378 1.87 3.71 11.14
C ASP A 378 2.16 5.06 11.81
N VAL A 379 1.21 5.55 12.58
CA VAL A 379 1.44 6.72 13.44
C VAL A 379 1.94 6.21 14.78
N VAL A 380 3.12 6.67 15.15
CA VAL A 380 3.85 6.22 16.33
C VAL A 380 4.06 7.36 17.29
N ILE A 381 4.10 7.00 18.57
CA ILE A 381 4.50 7.89 19.65
C ILE A 381 5.89 7.45 20.08
N PHE A 382 6.80 8.41 20.14
CA PHE A 382 8.16 8.19 20.61
C PHE A 382 8.57 9.30 21.56
N GLU A 383 9.57 9.00 22.35
CA GLU A 383 10.08 9.88 23.37
C GLU A 383 11.37 10.50 22.87
N LYS A 384 11.41 11.83 22.78
CA LYS A 384 12.59 12.56 22.33
C LYS A 384 13.16 13.36 23.48
N THR A 385 14.40 13.06 23.82
CA THR A 385 15.23 13.87 24.71
C THR A 385 16.15 14.68 23.82
N ASP A 386 15.82 15.95 23.58
CA ASP A 386 16.63 16.80 22.70
C ASP A 386 17.53 17.71 23.55
N THR A 387 18.82 17.39 23.62
CA THR A 387 19.85 18.26 24.22
C THR A 387 20.24 19.43 23.31
N SER A 388 19.62 19.57 22.14
CA SER A 388 19.90 20.61 21.15
C SER A 388 18.77 21.65 21.15
N ASN A 389 19.13 22.93 21.29
CA ASN A 389 18.24 24.06 21.01
C ASN A 389 17.84 24.06 19.52
N ILE A 390 16.79 23.32 19.16
CA ILE A 390 16.18 23.40 17.83
C ILE A 390 15.17 24.55 17.88
N GLN A 391 15.52 25.66 17.21
CA GLN A 391 14.64 26.83 17.00
C GLN A 391 14.04 27.47 18.27
N GLY A 392 14.82 27.58 19.35
CA GLY A 392 14.44 28.35 20.54
C GLY A 392 13.40 27.68 21.45
N ILE A 393 13.17 26.38 21.28
CA ILE A 393 12.38 25.57 22.21
C ILE A 393 13.36 24.89 23.18
N ASP A 394 13.34 25.31 24.45
CA ASP A 394 14.15 24.72 25.51
C ASP A 394 13.58 23.33 25.84
N LEU A 395 14.15 22.29 25.23
CA LEU A 395 13.75 20.89 25.38
C LEU A 395 14.57 20.17 26.46
N SER A 396 14.88 20.84 27.56
CA SER A 396 15.53 20.23 28.74
C SER A 396 14.71 19.09 29.38
N GLU A 397 13.46 18.91 28.94
CA GLU A 397 12.57 17.84 29.38
C GLU A 397 12.30 16.84 28.25
N THR A 398 12.24 15.57 28.64
CA THR A 398 11.87 14.48 27.75
C THR A 398 10.42 14.66 27.28
N THR A 399 10.22 14.83 25.96
CA THR A 399 8.89 15.08 25.37
C THR A 399 8.39 13.89 24.56
N HIS A 400 7.08 13.65 24.60
CA HIS A 400 6.43 12.64 23.79
C HIS A 400 5.95 13.28 22.49
N VAL A 401 6.37 12.72 21.36
CA VAL A 401 6.07 13.25 20.03
C VAL A 401 5.30 12.18 19.25
N VAL A 402 4.29 12.62 18.50
CA VAL A 402 3.51 11.78 17.59
C VAL A 402 3.81 12.15 16.14
N LYS A 403 4.20 11.15 15.32
CA LYS A 403 4.51 11.30 13.88
C LYS A 403 4.18 10.01 13.11
N ARG A 404 4.12 10.09 11.79
CA ARG A 404 3.93 8.94 10.90
C ARG A 404 5.26 8.37 10.45
N VAL A 405 5.38 7.05 10.45
CA VAL A 405 6.53 6.31 9.91
C VAL A 405 6.52 6.41 8.38
N ILE A 406 7.58 6.99 7.82
CA ILE A 406 7.76 7.14 6.37
C ILE A 406 8.84 6.23 5.84
N GLY A 407 9.99 6.12 6.51
CA GLY A 407 11.11 5.25 6.12
C GLY A 407 11.38 4.17 7.18
N LEU A 408 11.67 2.96 6.72
CA LEU A 408 11.95 1.78 7.54
C LEU A 408 13.46 1.47 7.58
N PRO A 409 13.91 0.61 8.52
CA PRO A 409 15.33 0.31 8.65
C PRO A 409 15.95 -0.23 7.36
N GLY A 410 17.14 0.25 7.01
CA GLY A 410 17.86 -0.13 5.80
C GLY A 410 17.38 0.57 4.51
N GLU A 411 16.36 1.41 4.56
CA GLU A 411 15.87 2.16 3.40
C GLU A 411 16.59 3.50 3.23
N ARG A 412 16.62 4.00 1.99
CA ARG A 412 17.14 5.33 1.66
C ARG A 412 15.99 6.31 1.45
N VAL A 413 16.01 7.43 2.17
CA VAL A 413 15.01 8.49 2.09
C VAL A 413 15.64 9.70 1.41
N VAL A 414 15.02 10.14 0.31
CA VAL A 414 15.43 11.31 -0.48
C VAL A 414 14.29 12.32 -0.47
N ILE A 415 14.59 13.56 -0.13
CA ILE A 415 13.65 14.68 -0.23
C ILE A 415 14.20 15.68 -1.25
N ASP A 416 13.50 15.81 -2.37
CA ASP A 416 13.83 16.75 -3.43
C ASP A 416 12.57 17.31 -4.08
N GLY A 417 12.60 18.58 -4.45
CA GLY A 417 11.48 19.24 -5.15
C GLY A 417 10.12 19.24 -4.41
N GLY A 418 10.09 19.04 -3.09
CA GLY A 418 8.85 18.94 -2.32
C GLY A 418 8.25 17.53 -2.23
N TYR A 419 8.97 16.51 -2.71
CA TYR A 419 8.56 15.12 -2.64
C TYR A 419 9.44 14.32 -1.69
N ILE A 420 8.84 13.40 -0.94
CA ILE A 420 9.56 12.42 -0.13
C ILE A 420 9.57 11.09 -0.88
N LEU A 421 10.75 10.68 -1.33
CA LEU A 421 11.00 9.44 -2.05
C LEU A 421 11.70 8.45 -1.14
N VAL A 422 11.18 7.22 -1.04
CA VAL A 422 11.77 6.16 -0.23
C VAL A 422 12.18 5.00 -1.13
N TYR A 423 13.46 4.68 -1.11
CA TYR A 423 14.05 3.57 -1.85
C TYR A 423 14.20 2.37 -0.90
N PRO A 424 13.48 1.26 -1.15
CA PRO A 424 13.71 0.01 -0.44
C PRO A 424 15.15 -0.47 -0.62
N LYS A 425 15.70 -1.19 0.36
CA LYS A 425 17.10 -1.64 0.41
C LYS A 425 17.61 -2.28 -0.89
N ASP A 426 16.75 -3.05 -1.57
CA ASP A 426 17.09 -3.82 -2.78
C ASP A 426 16.36 -3.32 -4.04
N SER A 427 15.91 -2.06 -4.07
CA SER A 427 15.13 -1.49 -5.18
C SER A 427 15.64 -0.12 -5.60
N THR A 428 15.84 0.06 -6.90
CA THR A 428 16.09 1.38 -7.51
C THR A 428 14.81 2.17 -7.75
N ASN A 429 13.64 1.54 -7.65
CA ASN A 429 12.35 2.20 -7.83
C ASN A 429 11.92 2.84 -6.50
N PRO A 430 11.74 4.18 -6.45
CA PRO A 430 11.28 4.85 -5.24
C PRO A 430 9.78 4.65 -5.03
N ILE A 431 9.40 4.64 -3.76
CA ILE A 431 8.03 4.85 -3.31
C ILE A 431 7.91 6.34 -2.99
N GLU A 432 7.02 7.03 -3.70
CA GLU A 432 6.65 8.40 -3.33
C GLU A 432 5.72 8.34 -2.12
N ALA A 433 6.20 8.76 -0.96
CA ALA A 433 5.55 8.53 0.33
C ALA A 433 4.20 9.25 0.48
N ASP A 434 3.96 10.29 -0.31
CA ASP A 434 2.76 11.12 -0.25
C ASP A 434 1.75 10.81 -1.35
N LEU A 435 2.19 10.14 -2.42
CA LEU A 435 1.34 9.90 -3.57
C LEU A 435 0.15 9.04 -3.17
N GLN A 436 -1.06 9.51 -3.52
CA GLN A 436 -2.33 8.84 -3.26
C GLN A 436 -2.64 8.56 -1.78
N GLN A 437 -1.99 9.26 -0.84
CA GLN A 437 -2.30 9.11 0.60
C GLN A 437 -3.42 10.07 1.03
N PRO A 438 -4.38 9.65 1.87
CA PRO A 438 -5.50 10.51 2.29
C PRO A 438 -5.07 11.67 3.20
N TRP A 439 -3.85 11.64 3.74
CA TRP A 439 -3.23 12.71 4.53
C TRP A 439 -2.15 13.49 3.75
N SER A 440 -2.06 13.29 2.42
CA SER A 440 -1.00 13.88 1.62
C SER A 440 -1.09 15.41 1.59
N THR A 441 -0.05 16.07 2.06
CA THR A 441 0.15 17.51 1.84
C THR A 441 1.48 17.65 1.10
N VAL A 442 1.44 18.10 -0.16
CA VAL A 442 2.67 18.30 -0.96
C VAL A 442 3.49 19.41 -0.30
N LEU A 443 4.79 19.17 -0.09
CA LEU A 443 5.67 20.22 0.39
C LEU A 443 5.85 21.26 -0.71
N SER A 444 5.73 22.54 -0.37
CA SER A 444 6.15 23.59 -1.30
C SER A 444 7.63 23.40 -1.65
N PRO A 445 8.03 23.48 -2.93
CA PRO A 445 9.44 23.41 -3.33
C PRO A 445 10.34 24.40 -2.57
N SER A 446 9.76 25.51 -2.08
CA SER A 446 10.45 26.55 -1.30
C SER A 446 10.77 26.16 0.15
N TYR A 447 10.22 25.05 0.67
CA TYR A 447 10.51 24.53 2.02
C TYR A 447 11.77 23.64 2.05
N GLY A 448 12.48 23.54 0.93
CA GLY A 448 13.50 22.54 0.62
C GLY A 448 14.72 22.53 1.54
N THR A 449 14.73 21.60 2.48
CA THR A 449 15.99 20.95 2.88
C THR A 449 16.15 19.73 1.99
N LYS A 450 17.19 19.71 1.14
CA LYS A 450 17.57 18.50 0.41
C LYS A 450 18.07 17.49 1.43
N ILE A 451 17.40 16.35 1.50
CA ILE A 451 17.77 15.24 2.38
C ILE A 451 18.06 14.04 1.51
N ASP A 452 19.16 13.36 1.79
CA ASP A 452 19.51 12.08 1.19
C ASP A 452 20.22 11.25 2.26
N ILE A 453 19.47 10.36 2.89
CA ILE A 453 19.95 9.58 4.03
C ILE A 453 19.59 8.11 3.86
N THR A 454 20.47 7.23 4.31
CA THR A 454 20.18 5.80 4.42
C THR A 454 20.02 5.44 5.90
N LEU A 455 18.89 4.85 6.25
CA LEU A 455 18.53 4.50 7.62
C LEU A 455 19.30 3.26 8.07
N LYS A 456 19.83 3.29 9.30
CA LYS A 456 20.42 2.10 9.93
C LYS A 456 19.34 1.08 10.31
N ASP A 457 19.79 -0.10 10.71
CA ASP A 457 18.91 -1.22 11.10
C ASP A 457 18.05 -0.92 12.35
N ASP A 458 18.38 0.12 13.11
CA ASP A 458 17.67 0.57 14.32
C ASP A 458 17.01 1.96 14.16
N GLU A 459 16.94 2.50 12.94
CA GLU A 459 16.48 3.86 12.66
C GLU A 459 15.17 3.88 11.85
N LEU A 460 14.33 4.87 12.13
CA LEU A 460 13.10 5.17 11.40
C LEU A 460 13.10 6.62 10.95
N PHE A 461 12.60 6.87 9.74
CA PHE A 461 12.30 8.24 9.30
C PHE A 461 10.83 8.53 9.54
N VAL A 462 10.52 9.57 10.33
CA VAL A 462 9.15 9.96 10.65
C VAL A 462 8.82 11.37 10.17
N ALA A 463 7.59 11.58 9.74
CA ALA A 463 7.09 12.88 9.31
C ALA A 463 5.70 13.16 9.87
N GLY A 464 5.38 14.44 10.09
CA GLY A 464 4.02 14.87 10.40
C GLY A 464 3.15 14.86 9.16
N ASP A 465 1.83 14.75 9.32
CA ASP A 465 0.90 14.81 8.19
C ASP A 465 0.70 16.24 7.69
N ASN A 466 0.70 17.22 8.59
CA ASN A 466 0.81 18.63 8.23
C ASN A 466 2.29 18.93 7.96
N ARG A 467 2.71 18.67 6.72
CA ARG A 467 4.12 18.76 6.32
C ARG A 467 4.72 20.14 6.50
N VAL A 468 3.92 21.19 6.38
CA VAL A 468 4.36 22.59 6.47
C VAL A 468 4.64 22.96 7.93
N ASP A 469 3.76 22.56 8.86
CA ASP A 469 3.87 22.92 10.29
C ASP A 469 4.33 21.74 11.19
N SER A 470 5.22 20.89 10.68
CA SER A 470 5.73 19.75 11.43
C SER A 470 7.23 19.81 11.64
N ILE A 471 7.65 19.81 12.90
CA ILE A 471 9.02 19.53 13.33
C ILE A 471 9.18 18.02 13.45
N ASP A 472 9.91 17.42 12.51
CA ASP A 472 10.06 15.98 12.40
C ASP A 472 11.46 15.55 11.90
N SER A 473 11.62 14.31 11.39
CA SER A 473 12.92 13.80 10.96
C SER A 473 13.59 14.61 9.86
N ARG A 474 12.85 15.50 9.19
CA ARG A 474 13.44 16.46 8.23
C ARG A 474 14.33 17.51 8.90
N ILE A 475 14.10 17.78 10.19
CA ILE A 475 14.81 18.81 10.96
C ILE A 475 15.80 18.15 11.92
N TYR A 476 15.39 17.14 12.69
CA TYR A 476 16.24 16.50 13.71
C TYR A 476 16.81 15.14 13.29
N GLY A 477 16.56 14.68 12.08
CA GLY A 477 17.03 13.38 11.58
C GLY A 477 16.18 12.17 12.02
N PRO A 478 16.61 10.95 11.67
CA PRO A 478 15.91 9.73 12.04
C PRO A 478 15.77 9.55 13.56
N ILE A 479 14.74 8.82 13.97
CA ILE A 479 14.53 8.40 15.35
C ILE A 479 15.02 6.97 15.55
N LYS A 480 15.35 6.60 16.79
CA LYS A 480 15.70 5.22 17.12
C LYS A 480 14.47 4.40 17.48
N ILE A 481 14.53 3.09 17.22
CA ILE A 481 13.41 2.19 17.51
C ILE A 481 13.16 2.03 19.02
N ASP A 482 14.18 2.17 19.86
CA ASP A 482 14.07 2.12 21.32
C ASP A 482 13.38 3.35 21.94
N GLU A 483 13.34 4.46 21.20
CA GLU A 483 12.59 5.68 21.54
C GLU A 483 11.07 5.47 21.39
N LEU A 484 10.62 4.41 20.70
CA LEU A 484 9.20 4.12 20.53
C LEU A 484 8.51 3.81 21.87
N ARG A 485 7.29 4.33 22.01
CA ARG A 485 6.40 4.14 23.16
C ARG A 485 5.06 3.51 22.79
N GLY A 486 4.76 3.39 21.50
CA GLY A 486 3.61 2.65 20.99
C GLY A 486 3.06 3.21 19.69
N LYS A 487 1.98 2.59 19.21
CA LYS A 487 1.27 2.97 17.99
C LYS A 487 -0.04 3.66 18.33
N ALA A 488 -0.34 4.79 17.68
CA ALA A 488 -1.64 5.44 17.81
C ALA A 488 -2.73 4.61 17.12
N LEU A 489 -3.85 4.38 17.82
CA LEU A 489 -5.08 3.81 17.29
C LEU A 489 -6.05 4.95 17.03
N PHE A 490 -6.33 5.21 15.76
CA PHE A 490 -7.32 6.19 15.33
C PHE A 490 -8.01 5.65 14.09
N ARG A 491 -9.27 6.07 13.90
CA ARG A 491 -10.07 5.70 12.74
C ARG A 491 -9.70 6.62 11.59
N GLN A 492 -9.09 6.08 10.53
CA GLN A 492 -8.85 6.86 9.32
C GLN A 492 -10.19 7.20 8.63
N PRO A 493 -10.37 8.41 8.07
CA PRO A 493 -11.60 8.82 7.39
C PRO A 493 -11.98 8.01 6.14
N SER A 494 -11.19 7.02 5.69
CA SER A 494 -11.56 6.15 4.57
C SER A 494 -12.83 5.31 4.83
N ASP A 495 -13.33 5.32 6.06
CA ASP A 495 -14.61 4.72 6.45
C ASP A 495 -15.84 5.61 6.22
N ARG A 496 -15.64 6.87 5.79
CA ARG A 496 -16.71 7.66 5.20
C ARG A 496 -16.57 7.55 3.69
N ALA A 497 -17.54 6.88 3.07
CA ALA A 497 -17.80 7.05 1.65
C ALA A 497 -17.70 8.54 1.31
N VAL A 498 -16.85 8.86 0.33
CA VAL A 498 -16.77 10.17 -0.28
C VAL A 498 -18.15 10.46 -0.87
N TYR A 499 -18.99 11.13 -0.09
CA TYR A 499 -20.21 11.75 -0.57
C TYR A 499 -19.75 13.04 -1.26
N GLN A 500 -19.46 12.96 -2.56
CA GLN A 500 -19.41 14.13 -3.41
C GLN A 500 -20.88 14.53 -3.69
N PRO A 501 -21.38 15.69 -3.20
CA PRO A 501 -22.56 16.26 -3.80
C PRO A 501 -22.16 16.76 -5.19
N GLU A 502 -22.90 16.31 -6.20
CA GLU A 502 -22.88 16.91 -7.53
C GLU A 502 -23.14 18.42 -7.42
N LEU A 503 -22.23 19.22 -7.98
CA LEU A 503 -22.47 20.60 -8.41
C LEU A 503 -21.64 20.90 -9.65
#